data_AF-A0A9W4WA73-F1
#
_entry.id   AF-A0A9W4WA73-F1
#
_cell.length_a   1.000
_cell.length_b   1.000
_cell.length_c   1.000
_cell.angle_alpha   90.00
_cell.angle_beta   90.00
_cell.angle_gamma   90.00
#
_symmetry.space_group_name_H-M   'P 1'
#
loop_
_entity.id
_entity.type
_entity.pdbx_description
1 polymer ?
#
loop_
_entity_poly.entity_id
_entity_poly.type
_entity_poly.pdbx_seq_one_letter_code
_entity_poly.pdbx_strand_id
1 'polypeptide(L)'
;MALGFVPIAHIVAAVFSIIELGLTAYVASAYHSWFSNWSRSPDIVNFIIFNSVWSLLVLAYVGLTPLYMTRLFHKLVSLALLVITTIFWFAGAIAYAVFVGSPNCGNNTYCGSSQAGVAFAFFIWAIFMFLTVLDTLEAMRSRGHSTKANHAYPGA
;
A
#
# COMPACT_ATOMS: atom_id res chain seq x y z
N MET A 1 13.46 1.62 -19.50
CA MET A 1 12.06 1.87 -19.92
C MET A 1 11.02 1.56 -18.82
N ALA A 2 11.28 0.67 -17.84
CA ALA A 2 10.37 0.41 -16.71
C ALA A 2 10.20 1.59 -15.72
N LEU A 3 11.17 2.50 -15.65
CA LEU A 3 11.19 3.63 -14.71
C LEU A 3 10.12 4.70 -14.96
N GLY A 4 9.55 4.81 -16.16
CA GLY A 4 8.51 5.82 -16.46
C GLY A 4 7.16 5.51 -15.81
N PHE A 5 6.85 4.22 -15.61
CA PHE A 5 5.57 3.78 -15.04
C PHE A 5 5.55 3.80 -13.51
N VAL A 6 6.72 3.73 -12.88
CA VAL A 6 6.86 3.73 -11.41
C VAL A 6 6.23 4.97 -10.76
N PRO A 7 6.52 6.22 -11.15
CA PRO A 7 5.89 7.40 -10.53
C PRO A 7 4.37 7.44 -10.76
N ILE A 8 3.90 6.97 -11.92
CA ILE A 8 2.47 6.88 -12.21
C ILE A 8 1.81 5.90 -11.23
N ALA A 9 2.41 4.72 -11.01
CA ALA A 9 1.91 3.74 -10.06
C ALA A 9 1.89 4.28 -8.61
N HIS A 10 2.85 5.12 -8.22
CA HIS A 10 2.84 5.80 -6.91
C HIS A 10 1.68 6.79 -6.78
N ILE A 11 1.41 7.58 -7.84
CA ILE A 11 0.29 8.52 -7.85
C ILE A 11 -1.04 7.76 -7.76
N VAL A 12 -1.21 6.69 -8.53
CA VAL A 12 -2.42 5.85 -8.48
C VAL A 12 -2.59 5.22 -7.09
N ALA A 13 -1.51 4.70 -6.49
CA ALA A 13 -1.53 4.16 -5.13
C ALA A 13 -1.92 5.22 -4.09
N ALA A 14 -1.45 6.46 -4.24
CA ALA A 14 -1.79 7.56 -3.35
C ALA A 14 -3.28 7.92 -3.46
N VAL A 15 -3.80 8.06 -4.69
CA VAL A 15 -5.22 8.34 -4.93
C VAL A 15 -6.10 7.24 -4.34
N PHE A 16 -5.75 5.98 -4.58
CA PHE A 16 -6.53 4.86 -4.04
C PHE A 16 -6.45 4.79 -2.50
N SER A 17 -5.30 5.10 -1.90
CA SER A 17 -5.18 5.19 -0.43
C SER A 17 -6.05 6.29 0.17
N ILE A 18 -6.21 7.44 -0.51
CA ILE A 18 -7.11 8.52 -0.08
C ILE A 18 -8.58 8.08 -0.20
N ILE A 19 -8.93 7.39 -1.29
CA ILE A 19 -10.28 6.85 -1.50
C ILE A 19 -10.62 5.85 -0.37
N GLU A 20 -9.71 4.93 -0.05
CA GLU A 20 -9.88 3.99 1.07
C GLU A 20 -10.02 4.69 2.41
N LEU A 21 -9.21 5.72 2.67
CA LEU A 21 -9.33 6.52 3.89
C LEU A 21 -10.72 7.17 4.01
N GLY A 22 -11.26 7.69 2.91
CA GLY A 22 -12.60 8.28 2.86
C GLY A 22 -13.71 7.24 3.08
N LEU A 23 -13.63 6.09 2.41
CA LEU A 23 -14.59 4.99 2.55
C LEU A 23 -14.61 4.44 3.98
N THR A 24 -13.44 4.19 4.55
CA THR A 24 -13.33 3.64 5.92
C THR A 24 -13.69 4.65 7.01
N ALA A 25 -13.39 5.94 6.81
CA ALA A 25 -13.88 7.01 7.69
C ALA A 25 -15.42 7.14 7.65
N TYR A 26 -16.02 7.01 6.46
CA TYR A 26 -17.48 6.97 6.33
C TYR A 26 -18.07 5.76 7.07
N VAL A 27 -17.50 4.56 6.89
CA VAL A 27 -17.94 3.35 7.62
C VAL A 27 -17.82 3.55 9.14
N ALA A 28 -16.72 4.14 9.62
CA ALA A 28 -16.53 4.42 11.04
C ALA A 28 -17.57 5.43 11.60
N SER A 29 -17.91 6.48 10.85
CA SER A 29 -18.93 7.47 11.27
C SER A 29 -20.36 6.93 11.17
N ALA A 30 -20.64 6.04 10.21
CA ALA A 30 -21.90 5.32 10.12
C ALA A 30 -22.11 4.38 11.33
N TYR A 31 -21.04 3.73 11.81
CA TYR A 31 -21.10 2.91 13.03
C TYR A 31 -21.51 3.72 14.27
N HIS A 32 -20.98 4.93 14.42
CA HIS A 32 -21.30 5.82 15.55
C HIS A 32 -22.75 6.35 15.49
N SER A 33 -23.32 6.51 14.30
CA SER A 33 -24.64 7.13 14.10
C SER A 33 -25.80 6.12 14.08
N TRP A 34 -25.61 4.91 13.53
CA TRP A 34 -26.67 3.92 13.36
C TRP A 34 -26.79 2.93 14.52
N PHE A 35 -25.69 2.60 15.20
CA PHE A 35 -25.64 1.60 16.26
C PHE A 35 -25.41 2.27 17.61
N SER A 36 -26.32 3.15 18.02
CA SER A 36 -26.31 4.09 19.17
C SER A 36 -25.90 3.56 20.57
N ASN A 37 -24.87 2.71 20.69
CA ASN A 37 -24.37 2.06 21.90
C ASN A 37 -23.01 1.35 21.71
N TRP A 38 -22.40 1.30 20.51
CA TRP A 38 -21.02 0.81 20.38
C TRP A 38 -20.01 1.96 20.48
N SER A 39 -19.46 2.20 21.68
CA SER A 39 -18.36 3.14 21.91
C SER A 39 -17.01 2.71 21.31
N ARG A 40 -16.96 1.65 20.48
CA ARG A 40 -15.72 1.12 19.89
C ARG A 40 -15.92 0.83 18.40
N SER A 41 -15.20 1.58 17.56
CA SER A 41 -15.06 1.25 16.14
C SER A 41 -14.43 -0.14 15.97
N PRO A 42 -14.85 -0.95 14.98
CA PRO A 42 -14.25 -2.26 14.73
C PRO A 42 -12.74 -2.14 14.52
N ASP A 43 -11.97 -3.02 15.16
CA ASP A 43 -10.51 -3.08 15.08
C ASP A 43 -10.01 -3.25 13.64
N ILE A 44 -10.76 -3.98 12.80
CA ILE A 44 -10.48 -4.15 11.37
C ILE A 44 -10.55 -2.81 10.61
N VAL A 45 -11.55 -1.97 10.90
CA VAL A 45 -11.71 -0.66 10.24
C VAL A 45 -10.57 0.27 10.65
N ASN A 46 -10.20 0.26 11.93
CA ASN A 46 -9.06 1.04 12.43
C ASN A 46 -7.74 0.59 11.78
N PHE A 47 -7.57 -0.71 11.53
CA PHE A 47 -6.38 -1.24 10.85
C PHE A 47 -6.29 -0.75 9.39
N ILE A 48 -7.40 -0.73 8.64
CA ILE A 48 -7.40 -0.19 7.27
C ILE A 48 -7.12 1.32 7.27
N ILE A 49 -7.69 2.10 8.21
CA ILE A 49 -7.40 3.54 8.35
C ILE A 49 -5.91 3.75 8.62
N PHE A 50 -5.33 3.00 9.56
CA PHE A 50 -3.90 3.03 9.83
C PHE A 50 -3.09 2.71 8.58
N ASN A 51 -3.46 1.66 7.85
CA ASN A 51 -2.76 1.23 6.65
C ASN A 51 -2.81 2.28 5.52
N SER A 52 -3.93 2.99 5.37
CA SER A 52 -4.06 4.13 4.44
C SER A 52 -3.17 5.31 4.81
N VAL A 53 -3.06 5.65 6.10
CA VAL A 53 -2.16 6.73 6.54
C VAL A 53 -0.70 6.29 6.39
N TRP A 54 -0.39 5.05 6.78
CA TRP A 54 0.93 4.45 6.62
C TRP A 54 1.39 4.43 5.17
N SER A 55 0.51 4.02 4.23
CA SER A 55 0.84 3.99 2.81
C SER A 55 1.12 5.38 2.25
N LEU A 56 0.39 6.42 2.68
CA LEU A 56 0.67 7.81 2.30
C LEU A 56 2.04 8.28 2.77
N LEU A 57 2.45 7.92 4.00
CA LEU A 57 3.78 8.23 4.53
C LEU A 57 4.88 7.49 3.76
N VAL A 58 4.66 6.22 3.45
CA VAL A 58 5.60 5.42 2.64
C VAL A 58 5.72 5.98 1.23
N LEU A 59 4.61 6.34 0.59
CA LEU A 59 4.61 6.96 -0.74
C LEU A 59 5.28 8.34 -0.72
N ALA A 60 5.09 9.12 0.35
CA ALA A 60 5.80 10.37 0.52
C ALA A 60 7.31 10.14 0.62
N TYR A 61 7.75 9.16 1.39
CA TYR A 61 9.18 8.79 1.47
C TYR A 61 9.71 8.29 0.12
N VAL A 62 9.07 7.31 -0.51
CA VAL A 62 9.58 6.70 -1.76
C VAL A 62 9.47 7.68 -2.94
N GLY A 63 8.47 8.56 -2.97
CA GLY A 63 8.25 9.53 -4.04
C GLY A 63 9.07 10.82 -3.91
N LEU A 64 9.15 11.44 -2.74
CA LEU A 64 9.88 12.72 -2.56
C LEU A 64 11.39 12.54 -2.39
N THR A 65 11.84 11.47 -1.74
CA THR A 65 13.27 11.28 -1.44
C THR A 65 14.17 11.19 -2.69
N PRO A 66 13.83 10.47 -3.78
CA PRO A 66 14.65 10.47 -4.99
C PRO A 66 14.65 11.81 -5.73
N LEU A 67 13.63 12.65 -5.54
CA LEU A 67 13.53 13.97 -6.19
C LEU A 67 14.33 15.06 -5.47
N TYR A 68 14.36 15.03 -4.14
CA TYR A 68 14.94 16.11 -3.34
C TYR A 68 16.21 15.72 -2.58
N MET A 69 16.40 14.44 -2.23
CA MET A 69 17.46 14.05 -1.29
C MET A 69 18.09 12.69 -1.61
N THR A 70 18.86 12.63 -2.71
CA THR A 70 19.63 11.44 -3.12
C THR A 70 20.60 10.92 -2.06
N ARG A 71 21.03 11.77 -1.12
CA ARG A 71 21.92 11.37 0.00
C ARG A 71 21.24 10.58 1.12
N LEU A 72 19.91 10.69 1.26
CA LEU A 72 19.13 9.97 2.29
C LEU A 72 18.39 8.75 1.72
N PHE A 73 18.49 8.51 0.41
CA PHE A 73 17.80 7.40 -0.23
C PHE A 73 18.56 6.08 -0.04
N HIS A 74 18.13 5.29 0.94
CA HIS A 74 18.58 3.91 1.09
C HIS A 74 17.65 2.97 0.34
N LYS A 75 18.11 2.42 -0.80
CA LYS A 75 17.35 1.42 -1.60
C LYS A 75 16.79 0.28 -0.75
N LEU A 76 17.53 -0.16 0.26
CA LEU A 76 17.12 -1.25 1.15
C LEU A 76 15.97 -0.86 2.10
N VAL A 77 15.91 0.41 2.52
CA VAL A 77 14.82 0.94 3.35
C VAL A 77 13.56 1.13 2.51
N SER A 78 13.69 1.67 1.29
CA SER A 78 12.58 1.78 0.34
C SER A 78 11.93 0.41 0.09
N LEU A 79 12.76 -0.60 -0.24
CA LEU A 79 12.29 -1.95 -0.48
C LEU A 79 11.61 -2.55 0.76
N ALA A 80 12.19 -2.38 1.95
CA ALA A 80 11.59 -2.87 3.19
C ALA A 80 10.22 -2.23 3.46
N LEU A 81 10.09 -0.91 3.26
CA LEU A 81 8.81 -0.21 3.43
C LEU A 81 7.75 -0.69 2.44
N LEU A 82 8.12 -0.92 1.17
CA LEU A 82 7.21 -1.47 0.16
C LEU A 82 6.74 -2.89 0.51
N VAL A 83 7.64 -3.76 0.97
CA VAL A 83 7.30 -5.13 1.42
C VAL A 83 6.34 -5.09 2.60
N ILE A 84 6.64 -4.30 3.64
CA ILE A 84 5.78 -4.18 4.82
C ILE A 84 4.40 -3.67 4.43
N THR A 85 4.34 -2.64 3.60
CA THR A 85 3.07 -2.06 3.11
C THR A 85 2.27 -3.08 2.32
N THR A 86 2.92 -3.87 1.47
CA THR A 86 2.26 -4.96 0.73
C THR A 86 1.67 -6.01 1.67
N ILE A 87 2.38 -6.40 2.73
CA ILE A 87 1.88 -7.37 3.73
C ILE A 87 0.67 -6.79 4.49
N PHE A 88 0.75 -5.52 4.89
CA PHE A 88 -0.35 -4.85 5.60
C PHE A 88 -1.61 -4.76 4.74
N TRP A 89 -1.49 -4.38 3.47
CA TRP A 89 -2.63 -4.36 2.56
C TRP A 89 -3.19 -5.75 2.28
N PHE A 90 -2.34 -6.79 2.20
CA PHE A 90 -2.82 -8.16 2.02
C PHE A 90 -3.66 -8.64 3.21
N ALA A 91 -3.09 -8.52 4.42
CA ALA A 91 -3.75 -8.92 5.64
C ALA A 91 -5.02 -8.09 5.89
N GLY A 92 -4.94 -6.77 5.65
CA GLY A 92 -6.06 -5.85 5.80
C GLY A 92 -7.19 -6.15 4.84
N ALA A 93 -6.90 -6.36 3.55
CA ALA A 93 -7.91 -6.66 2.54
C ALA A 93 -8.67 -7.96 2.86
N ILE A 94 -7.96 -9.01 3.31
CA ILE A 94 -8.59 -10.27 3.71
C ILE A 94 -9.44 -10.07 4.97
N ALA A 95 -8.90 -9.42 6.01
CA ALA A 95 -9.65 -9.16 7.23
C ALA A 95 -10.93 -8.35 6.97
N TYR A 96 -10.83 -7.34 6.09
CA TYR A 96 -11.96 -6.51 5.70
C TYR A 96 -12.98 -7.29 4.86
N ALA A 97 -12.54 -8.15 3.94
CA ALA A 97 -13.41 -9.03 3.18
C ALA A 97 -14.21 -9.99 4.07
N VAL A 98 -13.55 -10.59 5.06
CA VAL A 98 -14.21 -11.50 6.02
C VAL A 98 -15.18 -10.73 6.92
N PHE A 99 -14.83 -9.51 7.32
CA PHE A 99 -15.70 -8.65 8.14
C PHE A 99 -16.97 -8.21 7.40
N VAL A 100 -16.84 -7.82 6.13
CA VAL A 100 -17.99 -7.40 5.31
C VAL A 100 -18.85 -8.62 4.92
N GLY A 101 -18.23 -9.75 4.60
CA GLY A 101 -18.91 -10.95 4.13
C GLY A 101 -19.59 -10.76 2.76
N SER A 102 -20.65 -11.54 2.51
CA SER A 102 -21.46 -11.46 1.27
C SER A 102 -22.92 -11.04 1.54
N PRO A 103 -23.17 -9.82 2.06
CA PRO A 103 -24.53 -9.32 2.24
C PRO A 103 -25.15 -8.88 0.90
N ASN A 104 -26.43 -9.18 0.71
CA ASN A 104 -27.22 -8.63 -0.40
C ASN A 104 -27.52 -7.16 -0.09
N CYS A 105 -26.71 -6.25 -0.63
CA CYS A 105 -26.70 -4.84 -0.22
C CYS A 105 -27.91 -4.00 -0.66
N GLY A 106 -28.78 -4.48 -1.57
CA GLY A 106 -29.98 -3.76 -2.00
C GLY A 106 -29.69 -2.28 -2.31
N ASN A 107 -30.48 -1.38 -1.71
CA ASN A 107 -30.31 0.08 -1.85
C ASN A 107 -29.56 0.72 -0.65
N ASN A 108 -28.81 -0.06 0.13
CA ASN A 108 -28.12 0.42 1.32
C ASN A 108 -26.70 0.91 0.98
N THR A 109 -26.52 2.24 0.95
CA THR A 109 -25.24 2.91 0.65
C THR A 109 -24.09 2.47 1.56
N TYR A 110 -24.38 2.12 2.82
CA TYR A 110 -23.37 1.64 3.77
C TYR A 110 -22.75 0.30 3.32
N CYS A 111 -23.60 -0.63 2.90
CA CYS A 111 -23.21 -1.97 2.47
C CYS A 111 -22.48 -1.93 1.12
N GLY A 112 -22.93 -1.09 0.18
CA GLY A 112 -22.23 -0.87 -1.08
C GLY A 112 -20.85 -0.22 -0.88
N SER A 113 -20.73 0.72 0.06
CA SER A 113 -19.45 1.37 0.39
C SER A 113 -18.45 0.41 1.02
N SER A 114 -18.91 -0.51 1.88
CA SER A 114 -18.01 -1.50 2.50
C SER A 114 -17.52 -2.53 1.48
N GLN A 115 -18.39 -3.00 0.58
CA GLN A 115 -17.99 -3.89 -0.54
C GLN A 115 -17.00 -3.20 -1.49
N ALA A 116 -17.27 -1.94 -1.85
CA ALA A 116 -16.35 -1.15 -2.66
C ALA A 116 -14.98 -1.02 -1.97
N GLY A 117 -14.96 -0.77 -0.66
CA GLY A 117 -13.71 -0.66 0.10
C GLY A 117 -12.90 -1.97 0.11
N VAL A 118 -13.55 -3.13 0.17
CA VAL A 118 -12.84 -4.42 0.02
C VAL A 118 -12.16 -4.50 -1.35
N ALA A 119 -12.84 -4.12 -2.42
CA ALA A 119 -12.26 -4.16 -3.77
C ALA A 119 -11.07 -3.19 -3.91
N PHE A 120 -11.21 -1.96 -3.44
CA PHE A 120 -10.13 -0.96 -3.46
C PHE A 120 -8.93 -1.40 -2.62
N ALA A 121 -9.14 -2.00 -1.45
CA ALA A 121 -8.05 -2.57 -0.65
C ALA A 121 -7.25 -3.65 -1.42
N PHE A 122 -7.91 -4.53 -2.18
CA PHE A 122 -7.22 -5.51 -3.04
C PHE A 122 -6.48 -4.86 -4.22
N PHE A 123 -7.05 -3.82 -4.84
CA PHE A 123 -6.35 -3.09 -5.89
C PHE A 123 -5.10 -2.39 -5.37
N ILE A 124 -5.17 -1.78 -4.19
CA ILE A 124 -4.01 -1.16 -3.55
C ILE A 124 -2.94 -2.20 -3.22
N TRP A 125 -3.35 -3.35 -2.66
CA TRP A 125 -2.45 -4.48 -2.44
C TRP A 125 -1.72 -4.88 -3.74
N ALA A 126 -2.45 -5.05 -4.85
CA ALA A 126 -1.87 -5.45 -6.13
C ALA A 126 -0.85 -4.42 -6.65
N ILE A 127 -1.13 -3.11 -6.50
CA ILE A 127 -0.21 -2.05 -6.90
C ILE A 127 1.06 -2.09 -6.04
N PHE A 128 0.94 -2.21 -4.72
CA PHE A 128 2.10 -2.30 -3.83
C PHE A 128 2.92 -3.58 -4.09
N MET A 129 2.26 -4.70 -4.37
CA MET A 129 2.93 -5.94 -4.74
C MET A 129 3.73 -5.77 -6.03
N PHE A 130 3.12 -5.17 -7.06
CA PHE A 130 3.80 -4.86 -8.32
C PHE A 130 5.02 -3.95 -8.11
N LEU A 131 4.88 -2.87 -7.35
CA LEU A 131 5.99 -1.96 -7.00
C LEU A 131 7.11 -2.70 -6.25
N THR A 132 6.75 -3.54 -5.29
CA THR A 132 7.71 -4.34 -4.51
C THR A 132 8.49 -5.30 -5.39
N VAL A 133 7.82 -5.99 -6.32
CA VAL A 133 8.47 -6.91 -7.26
C VAL A 133 9.44 -6.16 -8.17
N LEU A 134 9.05 -5.01 -8.72
CA LEU A 134 9.93 -4.20 -9.56
C LEU A 134 11.19 -3.75 -8.81
N ASP A 135 11.03 -3.21 -7.59
CA ASP A 135 12.16 -2.74 -6.78
C ASP A 135 13.07 -3.91 -6.36
N THR A 136 12.49 -5.07 -6.05
CA THR A 136 13.24 -6.30 -5.75
C THR A 136 14.06 -6.78 -6.95
N LEU A 137 13.47 -6.80 -8.15
CA LEU A 137 14.17 -7.18 -9.37
C LEU A 137 15.31 -6.21 -9.70
N GLU A 138 15.12 -4.91 -9.46
CA GLU A 138 16.17 -3.90 -9.64
C GLU A 138 17.32 -4.07 -8.62
N ALA A 139 16.99 -4.36 -7.36
CA ALA A 139 17.96 -4.64 -6.31
C ALA A 139 18.80 -5.89 -6.63
N MET A 140 18.17 -6.96 -7.14
CA MET A 140 18.86 -8.18 -7.58
C MET A 140 19.77 -7.92 -8.79
N ARG A 141 19.30 -7.17 -9.79
CA ARG A 141 20.13 -6.81 -10.96
C ARG A 141 21.34 -5.96 -10.59
N SER A 142 21.18 -5.02 -9.66
CA SER A 142 22.27 -4.15 -9.20
C SER A 142 23.40 -4.94 -8.53
N ARG A 143 23.08 -6.01 -7.78
CA ARG A 143 24.08 -6.88 -7.15
C ARG A 143 24.90 -7.70 -8.16
N GLY A 144 24.29 -8.14 -9.26
CA GLY A 144 24.99 -8.94 -10.28
C GLY A 144 26.10 -8.20 -11.03
N HIS A 145 26.07 -6.85 -11.04
CA HIS A 145 27.08 -6.05 -11.74
C HIS A 145 28.35 -5.82 -10.91
N SER A 146 28.24 -5.75 -9.58
CA SER A 146 29.39 -5.60 -8.67
C SER A 146 30.28 -6.85 -8.60
N THR A 147 29.73 -8.05 -8.84
CA THR A 147 30.51 -9.30 -8.77
C THR A 147 31.46 -9.47 -9.96
N LYS A 148 31.18 -8.84 -11.11
CA LYS A 148 32.06 -8.93 -12.30
C LYS A 148 33.29 -8.00 -12.25
N ALA A 149 33.27 -6.96 -11.43
CA ALA A 149 34.39 -6.00 -11.35
C ALA A 149 35.58 -6.52 -10.53
N ASN A 150 35.38 -7.53 -9.67
CA ASN A 150 36.40 -8.01 -8.73
C ASN A 150 37.27 -9.17 -9.25
N HIS A 151 37.13 -9.57 -10.53
CA HIS A 151 37.96 -10.62 -11.15
C HIS A 151 39.03 -10.10 -12.13
N ALA A 152 39.16 -8.79 -12.31
CA ALA A 152 40.30 -8.22 -13.03
C ALA A 152 41.42 -7.86 -12.04
N TYR A 153 42.20 -8.86 -11.62
CA TYR A 153 43.52 -8.57 -11.05
C TYR A 153 44.43 -8.05 -12.19
N PRO A 154 45.08 -6.88 -12.02
CA PRO A 154 46.16 -6.44 -12.88
C PRO A 154 47.48 -7.03 -12.37
N GLY A 155 48.17 -7.82 -13.20
CA GLY A 155 49.57 -8.16 -12.95
C GLY A 155 49.95 -9.60 -13.25
N ALA A 156 50.38 -9.85 -14.49
CA ALA A 156 51.60 -10.57 -14.87
C ALA A 156 51.75 -10.48 -16.39
#